data_AF-A0A1R2C7Y0-F1
#
_entry.id   AF-A0A1R2C7Y0-F1
#
_cell.length_a   1.000
_cell.length_b   1.000
_cell.length_c   1.000
_cell.angle_alpha   90.00
_cell.angle_beta   90.00
_cell.angle_gamma   90.00
#
_symmetry.space_group_name_H-M   'P 1'
#
loop_
_entity.id
_entity.type
_entity.pdbx_description
1 polymer ?
#
loop_
_entity_poly.entity_id
_entity_poly.type
_entity_poly.pdbx_seq_one_letter_code
_entity_poly.pdbx_strand_id
1 'polypeptide(L)'
;MSYFDLWDRFDEVCAFWTENKRTLEDLSVFIKEKAELDRYYSKGLEKISKLPLFDRAFGTVSPIFDILKKFYSSSTETLFNHSSYLLDEIYVKLKKIITSHDLTIQDLKLLGKKSILDREKFIKKHLKARDKYWQACTDSEQSNKYHTKAAQQEEILQKSYMSAINKLNSFNIQFKDNMKRILNTYQNQNLEKMQTMRQVMQAFVAGEASNIYSMKMYIDNLPIAIDVFNPDVDQRMFIDLVFTGAQIEDQSFVSSAQSLSQPHFISHASIKRDQDLINIINKCWNGEALTNEDKEHFSERINKDNGKKKLIILLNEKRKNGEFTIHKDTFKDLGEIFSMALDTFTGIEHLNMAKQCIILSQTFFMVKENLQEGTSEKIYLQTLIIGHDLWKKEDYWENMVKNAVEDALNSLNEFGDEYDKQNKDTKRNSVIISAIVSYVHMMISFNVDKERVVLVLMKVKDRYKITDLDVSDLIGLVS
;
A
#
# COMPACT_ATOMS: atom_id res chain seq x y z
N MET A 1 -29.26 -37.71 -21.16
CA MET A 1 -28.20 -38.35 -21.96
C MET A 1 -27.26 -39.07 -21.01
N SER A 2 -26.87 -40.30 -21.32
CA SER A 2 -25.96 -41.13 -20.49
C SER A 2 -24.74 -41.53 -21.30
N TYR A 3 -23.60 -41.79 -20.64
CA TYR A 3 -22.44 -42.38 -21.31
C TYR A 3 -22.74 -43.73 -21.94
N PHE A 4 -23.77 -44.43 -21.46
CA PHE A 4 -24.23 -45.66 -22.08
C PHE A 4 -24.68 -45.46 -23.55
N ASP A 5 -25.19 -44.28 -23.90
CA ASP A 5 -25.58 -43.94 -25.27
C ASP A 5 -24.36 -43.86 -26.22
N LEU A 6 -23.14 -43.88 -25.68
CA LEU A 6 -21.86 -43.81 -26.39
C LEU A 6 -21.12 -45.17 -26.42
N TRP A 7 -21.83 -46.29 -26.26
CA TRP A 7 -21.20 -47.62 -26.19
C TRP A 7 -20.41 -48.00 -27.44
N ASP A 8 -20.78 -47.48 -28.60
CA ASP A 8 -20.13 -47.66 -29.90
C ASP A 8 -18.90 -46.75 -30.07
N ARG A 9 -18.76 -45.75 -29.19
CA ARG A 9 -17.66 -44.77 -29.13
C ARG A 9 -16.82 -44.92 -27.87
N PHE A 10 -16.65 -46.15 -27.39
CA PHE A 10 -15.94 -46.43 -26.14
C PHE A 10 -14.49 -45.89 -26.11
N ASP A 11 -13.77 -45.94 -27.24
CA ASP A 11 -12.42 -45.39 -27.31
C ASP A 11 -12.40 -43.86 -27.13
N GLU A 12 -13.43 -43.14 -27.59
CA GLU A 12 -13.59 -41.70 -27.36
C GLU A 12 -13.81 -41.40 -25.86
N VAL A 13 -14.62 -42.24 -25.17
CA VAL A 13 -14.81 -42.14 -23.71
C VAL A 13 -13.49 -42.39 -22.96
N CYS A 14 -12.70 -43.37 -23.39
CA CYS A 14 -11.38 -43.63 -22.81
C CYS A 14 -10.40 -42.47 -23.05
N ALA A 15 -10.38 -41.90 -24.26
CA ALA A 15 -9.53 -40.77 -24.60
C ALA A 15 -9.90 -39.54 -23.76
N PHE A 16 -11.19 -39.24 -23.65
CA PHE A 16 -11.71 -38.17 -22.80
C PHE A 16 -11.33 -38.35 -21.33
N TRP A 17 -11.35 -39.58 -20.82
CA TRP A 17 -10.85 -39.86 -19.47
C TRP A 17 -9.37 -39.51 -19.31
N THR A 18 -8.53 -39.98 -20.23
CA THR A 18 -7.08 -39.73 -20.20
C THR A 18 -6.75 -38.24 -20.25
N GLU A 19 -7.43 -37.48 -21.10
CA GLU A 19 -7.21 -36.03 -21.20
C GLU A 19 -7.56 -35.32 -19.88
N ASN A 20 -8.72 -35.62 -19.30
CA ASN A 20 -9.10 -35.02 -18.02
C ASN A 20 -8.20 -35.45 -16.86
N LYS A 21 -7.63 -36.66 -16.90
CA LYS A 21 -6.63 -37.08 -15.91
C LYS A 21 -5.40 -36.18 -15.98
N ARG A 22 -4.92 -35.91 -17.20
CA ARG A 22 -3.78 -35.01 -17.44
C ARG A 22 -4.05 -33.62 -16.88
N THR A 23 -5.24 -33.07 -17.11
CA THR A 23 -5.62 -31.76 -16.53
C THR A 23 -5.53 -31.73 -15.00
N LEU A 24 -5.90 -32.80 -14.31
CA LEU A 24 -5.75 -32.88 -12.86
C LEU A 24 -4.30 -33.07 -12.41
N GLU A 25 -3.50 -33.79 -13.19
CA GLU A 25 -2.07 -33.91 -12.95
C GLU A 25 -1.39 -32.55 -13.09
N ASP A 26 -1.71 -31.78 -14.13
CA ASP A 26 -1.21 -30.42 -14.34
C ASP A 26 -1.63 -29.50 -13.19
N LEU A 27 -2.89 -29.57 -12.73
CA LEU A 27 -3.35 -28.84 -11.55
C LEU A 27 -2.57 -29.24 -10.28
N SER A 28 -2.28 -30.53 -10.11
CA SER A 28 -1.50 -31.01 -8.95
C SER A 28 -0.06 -30.50 -8.98
N VAL A 29 0.55 -30.41 -10.16
CA VAL A 29 1.89 -29.85 -10.34
C VAL A 29 1.87 -28.36 -10.02
N PHE A 30 0.90 -27.62 -10.56
CA PHE A 30 0.71 -26.20 -10.27
C PHE A 30 0.61 -25.91 -8.76
N ILE A 31 -0.23 -26.65 -8.02
CA ILE A 31 -0.39 -26.46 -6.57
C ILE A 31 0.93 -26.72 -5.84
N LYS A 32 1.66 -27.76 -6.25
CA LYS A 32 2.96 -28.11 -5.65
C LYS A 32 4.00 -27.01 -5.91
N GLU A 33 4.13 -26.55 -7.14
CA GLU A 33 5.09 -25.49 -7.51
C GLU A 33 4.77 -24.17 -6.80
N LYS A 34 3.49 -23.79 -6.70
CA LYS A 34 3.07 -22.62 -5.93
C LYS A 34 3.46 -22.75 -4.45
N ALA A 35 3.20 -23.90 -3.83
CA ALA A 35 3.57 -24.11 -2.44
C ALA A 35 5.08 -24.08 -2.22
N GLU A 36 5.88 -24.61 -3.15
CA GLU A 36 7.35 -24.54 -3.10
C GLU A 36 7.85 -23.10 -3.26
N LEU A 37 7.23 -22.31 -4.14
CA LEU A 37 7.52 -20.89 -4.31
C LEU A 37 7.22 -20.11 -3.02
N ASP A 38 6.10 -20.36 -2.37
CA ASP A 38 5.74 -19.72 -1.09
C ASP A 38 6.76 -20.07 0.01
N ARG A 39 7.23 -21.31 0.06
CA ARG A 39 8.31 -21.74 0.98
C ARG A 39 9.65 -21.07 0.67
N TYR A 40 9.96 -20.85 -0.60
CA TYR A 40 11.17 -20.13 -0.99
C TYR A 40 11.07 -18.66 -0.58
N TYR A 41 9.94 -18.03 -0.85
CA TYR A 41 9.70 -16.64 -0.48
C TYR A 41 9.71 -16.45 1.04
N SER A 42 9.10 -17.36 1.81
CA SER A 42 9.11 -17.31 3.28
C SER A 42 10.54 -17.36 3.84
N LYS A 43 11.40 -18.24 3.32
CA LYS A 43 12.83 -18.27 3.70
C LYS A 43 13.56 -16.98 3.36
N GLY A 44 13.17 -16.31 2.27
CA GLY A 44 13.68 -14.98 1.92
C GLY A 44 13.32 -13.93 2.98
N LEU A 45 12.04 -13.89 3.38
CA LEU A 45 11.56 -12.99 4.43
C LEU A 45 12.19 -13.30 5.79
N GLU A 46 12.41 -14.57 6.10
CA GLU A 46 13.08 -15.00 7.33
C GLU A 46 14.53 -14.50 7.41
N LYS A 47 15.24 -14.54 6.29
CA LYS A 47 16.60 -13.99 6.20
C LYS A 47 16.59 -12.48 6.41
N ILE A 48 15.62 -11.78 5.81
CA ILE A 48 15.46 -10.35 5.99
C ILE A 48 15.19 -10.05 7.46
N SER A 49 14.25 -10.74 8.12
CA SER A 49 13.91 -10.46 9.52
C SER A 49 15.06 -10.69 10.53
N LYS A 50 16.11 -11.40 10.13
CA LYS A 50 17.32 -11.65 10.93
C LYS A 50 18.47 -10.68 10.62
N LEU A 51 18.26 -9.65 9.80
CA LEU A 51 19.31 -8.68 9.49
C LEU A 51 19.72 -7.88 10.75
N PRO A 52 21.04 -7.64 10.97
CA PRO A 52 21.53 -6.94 12.16
C PRO A 52 21.02 -5.51 12.34
N LEU A 53 20.50 -4.90 11.27
CA LEU A 53 19.83 -3.60 11.27
C LEU A 53 18.78 -3.50 12.39
N PHE A 54 17.99 -4.55 12.57
CA PHE A 54 16.90 -4.55 13.54
C PHE A 54 17.39 -4.52 14.99
N ASP A 55 18.57 -5.06 15.27
CA ASP A 55 19.14 -5.12 16.61
C ASP A 55 20.00 -3.89 16.96
N ARG A 56 20.27 -3.03 15.96
CA ARG A 56 21.10 -1.81 16.11
C ARG A 56 20.28 -0.53 16.26
N ALA A 57 18.96 -0.60 16.10
CA ALA A 57 18.11 0.57 16.20
C ALA A 57 18.05 1.08 17.65
N PHE A 58 18.09 2.41 17.84
CA PHE A 58 18.12 3.08 19.14
C PHE A 58 17.05 4.17 19.19
N GLY A 59 16.54 4.49 20.38
CA GLY A 59 15.54 5.56 20.54
C GLY A 59 14.15 5.20 20.03
N THR A 60 13.37 6.21 19.65
CA THR A 60 12.01 6.12 19.11
C THR A 60 11.95 5.47 17.73
N VAL A 61 13.06 5.35 16.98
CA VAL A 61 13.10 4.53 15.76
C VAL A 61 13.14 3.02 16.05
N SER A 62 13.56 2.59 17.26
CA SER A 62 13.67 1.17 17.62
C SER A 62 12.34 0.40 17.50
N PRO A 63 11.20 0.89 18.06
CA PRO A 63 9.89 0.28 17.85
C PRO A 63 9.48 0.08 16.38
N ILE A 64 9.94 0.96 15.47
CA ILE A 64 9.64 0.86 14.03
C ILE A 64 10.34 -0.34 13.43
N PHE A 65 11.63 -0.48 13.75
CA PHE A 65 12.42 -1.62 13.34
C PHE A 65 11.89 -2.93 13.95
N ASP A 66 11.43 -2.92 15.20
CA ASP A 66 10.78 -4.08 15.82
C ASP A 66 9.48 -4.47 15.11
N ILE A 67 8.64 -3.50 14.76
CA ILE A 67 7.39 -3.75 14.03
C ILE A 67 7.69 -4.28 12.61
N LEU A 68 8.68 -3.72 11.92
CA LEU A 68 9.14 -4.23 10.62
C LEU A 68 9.69 -5.66 10.73
N LYS A 69 10.53 -5.94 11.73
CA LYS A 69 11.06 -7.27 12.02
C LYS A 69 9.93 -8.28 12.26
N LYS A 70 8.92 -7.86 13.03
CA LYS A 70 7.72 -8.65 13.32
C LYS A 70 6.89 -8.89 12.05
N PHE A 71 6.69 -7.88 11.20
CA PHE A 71 6.02 -8.04 9.91
C PHE A 71 6.68 -9.14 9.06
N TYR A 72 8.00 -9.09 8.89
CA TYR A 72 8.71 -10.11 8.10
C TYR A 72 8.65 -11.50 8.74
N SER A 73 8.80 -11.58 10.06
CA SER A 73 8.75 -12.85 10.79
C SER A 73 7.35 -13.49 10.76
N SER A 74 6.30 -12.70 10.98
CA SER A 74 4.92 -13.19 10.91
C SER A 74 4.48 -13.52 9.48
N SER A 75 4.95 -12.76 8.48
CA SER A 75 4.71 -13.08 7.07
C SER A 75 5.40 -14.39 6.65
N THR A 76 6.59 -14.65 7.19
CA THR A 76 7.30 -15.94 7.02
C THR A 76 6.46 -17.10 7.52
N GLU A 77 5.94 -17.00 8.75
CA GLU A 77 5.10 -18.03 9.36
C GLU A 77 3.81 -18.24 8.56
N THR A 78 3.15 -17.15 8.15
CA THR A 78 1.91 -17.21 7.36
C THR A 78 2.12 -17.95 6.04
N LEU A 79 3.17 -17.61 5.29
CA LEU A 79 3.51 -18.29 4.02
C LEU A 79 3.89 -19.75 4.22
N PHE A 80 4.63 -20.06 5.29
CA PHE A 80 5.04 -21.43 5.59
C PHE A 80 3.83 -22.30 5.93
N ASN A 81 2.90 -21.77 6.72
CA ASN A 81 1.65 -22.43 7.08
C ASN A 81 0.75 -22.61 5.86
N HIS A 82 0.62 -21.59 5.01
CA HIS A 82 -0.15 -21.66 3.77
C HIS A 82 0.43 -22.70 2.80
N SER A 83 1.75 -22.68 2.59
CA SER A 83 2.43 -23.68 1.76
C SER A 83 2.22 -25.11 2.28
N SER A 84 2.29 -25.30 3.60
CA SER A 84 2.03 -26.62 4.21
C SER A 84 0.57 -27.03 4.04
N TYR A 85 -0.39 -26.12 4.20
CA TYR A 85 -1.80 -26.36 3.89
C TYR A 85 -2.01 -26.78 2.43
N LEU A 86 -1.39 -26.08 1.47
CA LEU A 86 -1.48 -26.45 0.05
C LEU A 86 -0.95 -27.86 -0.23
N LEU A 87 0.16 -28.25 0.41
CA LEU A 87 0.77 -29.57 0.20
C LEU A 87 0.01 -30.68 0.92
N ASP A 88 -0.27 -30.50 2.21
CA ASP A 88 -0.74 -31.57 3.09
C ASP A 88 -2.24 -31.80 2.94
N GLU A 89 -3.03 -30.74 2.70
CA GLU A 89 -4.48 -30.85 2.54
C GLU A 89 -4.89 -30.93 1.07
N ILE A 90 -4.45 -29.96 0.25
CA ILE A 90 -4.98 -29.83 -1.11
C ILE A 90 -4.31 -30.83 -2.06
N TYR A 91 -2.97 -30.81 -2.14
CA TYR A 91 -2.23 -31.65 -3.07
C TYR A 91 -2.38 -33.14 -2.77
N VAL A 92 -2.25 -33.55 -1.49
CA VAL A 92 -2.42 -34.95 -1.08
C VAL A 92 -3.83 -35.45 -1.41
N LYS A 93 -4.88 -34.68 -1.10
CA LYS A 93 -6.28 -35.05 -1.41
C LYS A 93 -6.49 -35.23 -2.91
N LEU A 94 -5.96 -34.31 -3.73
CA LEU A 94 -6.04 -34.41 -5.19
C LEU A 94 -5.31 -35.65 -5.72
N LYS A 95 -4.07 -35.90 -5.27
CA LYS A 95 -3.29 -37.08 -5.69
C LYS A 95 -3.95 -38.39 -5.30
N LYS A 96 -4.52 -38.49 -4.10
CA LYS A 96 -5.23 -39.69 -3.64
C LYS A 96 -6.39 -40.04 -4.57
N ILE A 97 -7.17 -39.04 -4.99
CA ILE A 97 -8.32 -39.24 -5.88
C ILE A 97 -7.88 -39.63 -7.29
N ILE A 98 -6.86 -38.95 -7.85
CA ILE A 98 -6.29 -39.31 -9.16
C ILE A 98 -5.87 -40.78 -9.17
N THR A 99 -5.09 -41.23 -8.18
CA THR A 99 -4.59 -42.60 -8.10
C THR A 99 -5.72 -43.62 -7.93
N SER A 100 -6.68 -43.35 -7.04
CA SER A 100 -7.81 -44.25 -6.78
C SER A 100 -8.68 -44.45 -8.03
N HIS A 101 -8.97 -43.37 -8.75
CA HIS A 101 -9.78 -43.45 -9.96
C HIS A 101 -9.02 -44.11 -11.12
N ASP A 102 -7.73 -43.83 -11.28
CA ASP A 102 -6.93 -44.41 -12.36
C ASP A 102 -6.85 -45.94 -12.26
N LEU A 103 -6.64 -46.48 -11.07
CA LEU A 103 -6.65 -47.93 -10.84
C LEU A 103 -7.97 -48.57 -11.28
N THR A 104 -9.10 -47.98 -10.88
CA THR A 104 -10.42 -48.49 -11.23
C THR A 104 -10.67 -48.45 -12.75
N ILE A 105 -10.23 -47.37 -13.41
CA ILE A 105 -10.50 -47.14 -14.83
C ILE A 105 -9.61 -47.99 -15.74
N GLN A 106 -8.37 -48.29 -15.33
CA GLN A 106 -7.50 -49.18 -16.09
C GLN A 106 -8.12 -50.58 -16.26
N ASP A 107 -8.68 -51.15 -15.19
CA ASP A 107 -9.36 -52.44 -15.23
C ASP A 107 -10.60 -52.41 -16.13
N LEU A 108 -11.41 -51.36 -15.99
CA LEU A 108 -12.63 -51.20 -16.80
C LEU A 108 -12.31 -50.95 -18.29
N LYS A 109 -11.20 -50.28 -18.60
CA LYS A 109 -10.72 -50.08 -19.98
C LYS A 109 -10.42 -51.42 -20.64
N LEU A 110 -9.71 -52.32 -19.95
CA LEU A 110 -9.40 -53.66 -20.46
C LEU A 110 -10.67 -54.49 -20.67
N LEU A 111 -11.59 -54.47 -19.68
CA LEU A 111 -12.87 -55.18 -19.77
C LEU A 111 -13.77 -54.67 -20.90
N GLY A 112 -13.84 -53.36 -21.11
CA GLY A 112 -14.62 -52.76 -22.19
C GLY A 112 -14.08 -53.11 -23.57
N LYS A 113 -12.76 -52.99 -23.78
CA LYS A 113 -12.12 -53.39 -25.05
C LYS A 113 -12.33 -54.85 -25.37
N LYS A 114 -12.19 -55.73 -24.37
CA LYS A 114 -12.46 -57.17 -24.54
C LYS A 114 -13.92 -57.42 -24.95
N SER A 115 -14.87 -56.75 -24.29
CA SER A 115 -16.30 -56.91 -24.57
C SER A 115 -16.67 -56.49 -25.99
N ILE A 116 -16.09 -55.41 -26.50
CA ILE A 116 -16.29 -54.93 -27.88
C ILE A 116 -15.71 -55.93 -28.88
N LEU A 117 -14.46 -56.36 -28.69
CA LEU A 117 -13.81 -57.35 -29.57
C LEU A 117 -14.57 -58.68 -29.62
N ASP A 118 -15.06 -59.16 -28.48
CA ASP A 118 -15.84 -60.40 -28.44
C ASP A 118 -17.19 -60.22 -29.16
N ARG A 119 -17.85 -59.06 -29.03
CA ARG A 119 -19.06 -58.73 -29.82
C ARG A 119 -18.80 -58.78 -31.31
N GLU A 120 -17.72 -58.16 -31.78
CA GLU A 120 -17.33 -58.16 -33.19
C GLU A 120 -17.08 -59.58 -33.72
N LYS A 121 -16.46 -60.46 -32.91
CA LYS A 121 -16.29 -61.87 -33.27
C LYS A 121 -17.63 -62.56 -33.46
N PHE A 122 -18.62 -62.34 -32.58
CA PHE A 122 -19.96 -62.91 -32.73
C PHE A 122 -20.69 -62.35 -33.96
N ILE A 123 -20.58 -61.04 -34.23
CA ILE A 123 -21.14 -60.42 -35.44
C ILE A 123 -20.53 -61.03 -36.70
N LYS A 124 -19.20 -61.15 -36.77
CA LYS A 124 -18.49 -61.78 -37.91
C LYS A 124 -18.93 -63.23 -38.12
N LYS A 125 -19.12 -64.02 -37.03
CA LYS A 125 -19.62 -65.40 -37.12
C LYS A 125 -21.06 -65.46 -37.63
N HIS A 126 -21.94 -64.58 -37.13
CA HIS A 126 -23.33 -64.45 -37.59
C HIS A 126 -23.40 -64.10 -39.07
N LEU A 127 -22.67 -63.07 -39.52
CA LEU A 127 -22.67 -62.62 -40.91
C LEU A 127 -22.18 -63.74 -41.84
N LYS A 128 -21.08 -64.43 -41.50
CA LYS A 128 -20.61 -65.59 -42.26
C LYS A 128 -21.63 -66.72 -42.34
N ALA A 129 -22.38 -67.01 -41.26
CA ALA A 129 -23.41 -68.04 -41.27
C ALA A 129 -24.63 -67.62 -42.11
N ARG A 130 -25.03 -66.34 -42.03
CA ARG A 130 -26.09 -65.73 -42.84
C ARG A 130 -25.75 -65.81 -44.33
N ASP A 131 -24.55 -65.40 -44.72
CA ASP A 131 -24.14 -65.36 -46.12
C ASP A 131 -24.09 -66.78 -46.72
N LYS A 132 -23.61 -67.77 -45.97
CA LYS A 132 -23.67 -69.19 -46.37
C LYS A 132 -25.09 -69.71 -46.55
N TYR A 133 -25.99 -69.36 -45.63
CA TYR A 133 -27.39 -69.76 -45.72
C TYR A 133 -28.06 -69.12 -46.95
N TRP A 134 -27.87 -67.82 -47.17
CA TRP A 134 -28.44 -67.13 -48.34
C TRP A 134 -27.92 -67.65 -49.68
N GLN A 135 -26.62 -67.97 -49.75
CA GLN A 135 -26.05 -68.61 -50.93
C GLN A 135 -26.74 -69.96 -51.19
N ALA A 136 -26.92 -70.79 -50.16
CA ALA A 136 -27.60 -72.07 -50.31
C ALA A 136 -29.07 -71.94 -50.74
N CYS A 137 -29.81 -70.93 -50.25
CA CYS A 137 -31.16 -70.64 -50.74
C CYS A 137 -31.15 -70.26 -52.22
N THR A 138 -30.22 -69.40 -52.64
CA THR A 138 -30.08 -68.98 -54.04
C THR A 138 -29.74 -70.17 -54.95
N ASP A 139 -28.82 -71.03 -54.52
CA ASP A 139 -28.41 -72.24 -55.25
C ASP A 139 -29.58 -73.26 -55.33
N SER A 140 -30.40 -73.35 -54.28
CA SER A 140 -31.61 -74.19 -54.20
C SER A 140 -32.71 -73.71 -55.16
N GLU A 141 -32.88 -72.39 -55.29
CA GLU A 141 -33.83 -71.78 -56.23
C GLU A 141 -33.42 -71.97 -57.70
N GLN A 142 -32.11 -71.94 -58.00
CA GLN A 142 -31.59 -72.14 -59.36
C GLN A 142 -31.57 -73.62 -59.79
N SER A 143 -31.48 -74.55 -58.84
CA SER A 143 -31.45 -76.00 -59.06
C SER A 143 -32.87 -76.59 -59.00
N ASN A 144 -33.62 -76.55 -60.10
CA ASN A 144 -34.99 -77.07 -60.27
C ASN A 144 -35.42 -78.20 -59.28
N LYS A 145 -35.99 -77.79 -58.13
CA LYS A 145 -36.96 -78.43 -57.20
C LYS A 145 -36.95 -79.94 -56.85
N TYR A 146 -36.03 -80.79 -57.33
CA TYR A 146 -36.10 -82.25 -57.07
C TYR A 146 -34.85 -82.91 -56.48
N HIS A 147 -33.83 -82.14 -56.06
CA HIS A 147 -32.67 -82.71 -55.37
C HIS A 147 -32.81 -82.62 -53.84
N THR A 148 -33.19 -83.73 -53.22
CA THR A 148 -33.25 -83.94 -51.75
C THR A 148 -31.98 -83.50 -51.02
N LYS A 149 -30.81 -83.54 -51.67
CA LYS A 149 -29.53 -83.11 -51.09
C LYS A 149 -29.41 -81.58 -50.92
N ALA A 150 -29.94 -80.79 -51.85
CA ALA A 150 -29.88 -79.33 -51.76
C ALA A 150 -30.77 -78.81 -50.63
N ALA A 151 -31.99 -79.36 -50.52
CA ALA A 151 -32.91 -79.06 -49.42
C ALA A 151 -32.35 -79.45 -48.04
N GLN A 152 -31.69 -80.62 -47.93
CA GLN A 152 -31.02 -81.04 -46.69
C GLN A 152 -29.85 -80.11 -46.31
N GLN A 153 -29.06 -79.67 -47.30
CA GLN A 153 -27.95 -78.75 -47.08
C GLN A 153 -28.44 -77.37 -46.63
N GLU A 154 -29.52 -76.87 -47.22
CA GLU A 154 -30.19 -75.63 -46.80
C GLU A 154 -30.65 -75.72 -45.34
N GLU A 155 -31.32 -76.82 -44.95
CA GLU A 155 -31.81 -77.02 -43.58
C GLU A 155 -30.66 -77.04 -42.55
N ILE A 156 -29.53 -77.68 -42.89
CA ILE A 156 -28.32 -77.69 -42.04
C ILE A 156 -27.77 -76.27 -41.85
N LEU A 157 -27.69 -75.49 -42.94
CA LEU A 157 -27.19 -74.13 -42.89
C LEU A 157 -28.16 -73.18 -42.17
N GLN A 158 -29.47 -73.40 -42.31
CA GLN A 158 -30.50 -72.69 -41.54
C GLN A 158 -30.33 -72.91 -40.03
N LYS A 159 -30.15 -74.17 -39.59
CA LYS A 159 -29.88 -74.50 -38.18
C LYS A 159 -28.59 -73.84 -37.68
N SER A 160 -27.55 -73.80 -38.53
CA SER A 160 -26.28 -73.12 -38.21
C SER A 160 -26.46 -71.61 -38.03
N TYR A 161 -27.21 -70.97 -38.95
CA TYR A 161 -27.55 -69.55 -38.88
C TYR A 161 -28.37 -69.22 -37.63
N MET A 162 -29.41 -70.01 -37.33
CA MET A 162 -30.23 -69.87 -36.13
C MET A 162 -29.43 -70.08 -34.84
N SER A 163 -28.46 -70.99 -34.83
CA SER A 163 -27.53 -71.13 -33.70
C SER A 163 -26.64 -69.89 -33.52
N ALA A 164 -26.13 -69.32 -34.62
CA ALA A 164 -25.27 -68.15 -34.59
C ALA A 164 -26.02 -66.88 -34.13
N ILE A 165 -27.26 -66.66 -34.60
CA ILE A 165 -28.10 -65.53 -34.17
C ILE A 165 -28.50 -65.65 -32.70
N ASN A 166 -28.87 -66.85 -32.22
CA ASN A 166 -29.19 -67.06 -30.81
C ASN A 166 -28.00 -66.79 -29.89
N LYS A 167 -26.79 -67.24 -30.29
CA LYS A 167 -25.55 -66.93 -29.57
C LYS A 167 -25.24 -65.44 -29.55
N LEU A 168 -25.36 -64.75 -30.69
CA LEU A 168 -25.16 -63.31 -30.78
C LEU A 168 -26.18 -62.55 -29.91
N ASN A 169 -27.46 -62.91 -29.94
CA ASN A 169 -28.50 -62.26 -29.15
C ASN A 169 -28.31 -62.47 -27.64
N SER A 170 -27.97 -63.69 -27.21
CA SER A 170 -27.62 -63.99 -25.82
C SER A 170 -26.40 -63.17 -25.37
N PHE A 171 -25.35 -63.09 -26.20
CA PHE A 171 -24.19 -62.26 -25.92
C PHE A 171 -24.52 -60.76 -25.90
N ASN A 172 -25.39 -60.27 -26.79
CA ASN A 172 -25.79 -58.86 -26.83
C ASN A 172 -26.49 -58.42 -25.54
N ILE A 173 -27.25 -59.30 -24.88
CA ILE A 173 -27.84 -59.02 -23.57
C ILE A 173 -26.72 -58.82 -22.52
N GLN A 174 -25.79 -59.77 -22.44
CA GLN A 174 -24.64 -59.68 -21.53
C GLN A 174 -23.74 -58.47 -21.81
N PHE A 175 -23.50 -58.19 -23.09
CA PHE A 175 -22.74 -57.04 -23.55
C PHE A 175 -23.40 -55.74 -23.10
N LYS A 176 -24.72 -55.62 -23.29
CA LYS A 176 -25.48 -54.44 -22.89
C LYS A 176 -25.34 -54.17 -21.39
N ASP A 177 -25.50 -55.19 -20.56
CA ASP A 177 -25.40 -55.07 -19.11
C ASP A 177 -23.97 -54.73 -18.66
N ASN A 178 -22.97 -55.41 -19.23
CA ASN A 178 -21.56 -55.16 -18.91
C ASN A 178 -21.12 -53.75 -19.33
N MET A 179 -21.45 -53.33 -20.56
CA MET A 179 -21.09 -52.01 -21.06
C MET A 179 -21.82 -50.91 -20.31
N LYS A 180 -23.10 -51.10 -19.95
CA LYS A 180 -23.85 -50.16 -19.11
C LYS A 180 -23.16 -49.97 -17.76
N ARG A 181 -22.73 -51.06 -17.11
CA ARG A 181 -21.97 -50.97 -15.84
C ARG A 181 -20.66 -50.21 -16.02
N ILE A 182 -19.87 -50.55 -17.04
CA ILE A 182 -18.58 -49.90 -17.32
C ILE A 182 -18.78 -48.40 -17.55
N LEU A 183 -19.67 -48.02 -18.47
CA LEU A 183 -19.89 -46.63 -18.86
C LEU A 183 -20.52 -45.79 -17.74
N ASN A 184 -21.40 -46.39 -16.93
CA ASN A 184 -21.91 -45.72 -15.73
C ASN A 184 -20.80 -45.45 -14.71
N THR A 185 -19.85 -46.37 -14.52
CA THR A 185 -18.71 -46.11 -13.63
C THR A 185 -17.82 -44.99 -14.18
N TYR A 186 -17.54 -44.95 -15.48
CA TYR A 186 -16.84 -43.83 -16.11
C TYR A 186 -17.57 -42.50 -15.88
N GLN A 187 -18.88 -42.48 -16.10
CA GLN A 187 -19.71 -41.29 -15.92
C GLN A 187 -19.68 -40.80 -14.47
N ASN A 188 -19.90 -41.71 -13.52
CA ASN A 188 -19.94 -41.38 -12.09
C ASN A 188 -18.58 -40.87 -11.58
N GLN A 189 -17.49 -41.57 -11.92
CA GLN A 189 -16.15 -41.13 -11.52
C GLN A 189 -15.74 -39.83 -12.19
N ASN A 190 -16.16 -39.57 -13.43
CA ASN A 190 -15.90 -38.29 -14.06
C ASN A 190 -16.68 -37.15 -13.37
N LEU A 191 -17.92 -37.39 -12.95
CA LEU A 191 -18.70 -36.41 -12.19
C LEU A 191 -18.07 -36.13 -10.80
N GLU A 192 -17.72 -37.17 -10.06
CA GLU A 192 -17.05 -37.07 -8.76
C GLU A 192 -15.71 -36.33 -8.87
N LYS A 193 -14.96 -36.59 -9.94
CA LYS A 193 -13.73 -35.89 -10.28
C LYS A 193 -13.94 -34.40 -10.49
N MET A 194 -14.95 -34.01 -11.28
CA MET A 194 -15.28 -32.60 -11.52
C MET A 194 -15.72 -31.88 -10.23
N GLN A 195 -16.51 -32.56 -9.39
CA GLN A 195 -16.91 -32.03 -8.08
C GLN A 195 -15.70 -31.84 -7.16
N THR A 196 -14.78 -32.82 -7.14
CA THR A 196 -13.53 -32.74 -6.40
C THR A 196 -12.68 -31.57 -6.89
N MET A 197 -12.53 -31.41 -8.20
CA MET A 197 -11.77 -30.30 -8.79
C MET A 197 -12.34 -28.95 -8.34
N ARG A 198 -13.68 -28.80 -8.37
CA ARG A 198 -14.35 -27.60 -7.85
C ARG A 198 -14.02 -27.36 -6.38
N GLN A 199 -14.13 -28.38 -5.53
CA GLN A 199 -13.83 -28.27 -4.10
C GLN A 199 -12.37 -27.89 -3.84
N VAL A 200 -11.43 -28.51 -4.58
CA VAL A 200 -10.00 -28.21 -4.52
C VAL A 200 -9.73 -26.75 -4.92
N MET A 201 -10.33 -26.28 -6.01
CA MET A 201 -10.17 -24.88 -6.44
C MET A 201 -10.77 -23.90 -5.44
N GLN A 202 -11.94 -24.21 -4.86
CA GLN A 202 -12.53 -23.38 -3.80
C GLN A 202 -11.65 -23.31 -2.55
N ALA A 203 -11.11 -24.45 -2.12
CA ALA A 203 -10.18 -24.52 -0.99
C ALA A 203 -8.88 -23.74 -1.27
N PHE A 204 -8.34 -23.87 -2.48
CA PHE A 204 -7.16 -23.13 -2.92
C PHE A 204 -7.39 -21.61 -2.86
N VAL A 205 -8.48 -21.13 -3.48
CA VAL A 205 -8.83 -19.69 -3.48
C VAL A 205 -9.08 -19.17 -2.06
N ALA A 206 -9.77 -19.95 -1.22
CA ALA A 206 -10.00 -19.57 0.17
C ALA A 206 -8.69 -19.48 0.97
N GLY A 207 -7.75 -20.43 0.76
CA GLY A 207 -6.42 -20.40 1.35
C GLY A 207 -5.62 -19.17 0.94
N GLU A 208 -5.58 -18.85 -0.37
CA GLU A 208 -4.90 -17.64 -0.87
C GLU A 208 -5.50 -16.36 -0.28
N ALA A 209 -6.83 -16.24 -0.23
CA ALA A 209 -7.50 -15.10 0.37
C ALA A 209 -7.18 -14.94 1.86
N SER A 210 -7.15 -16.05 2.61
CA SER A 210 -6.76 -16.06 4.01
C SER A 210 -5.33 -15.60 4.20
N ASN A 211 -4.39 -16.10 3.39
CA ASN A 211 -2.98 -15.72 3.44
C ASN A 211 -2.80 -14.21 3.19
N ILE A 212 -3.46 -13.67 2.15
CA ILE A 212 -3.43 -12.23 1.83
C ILE A 212 -3.98 -11.40 2.99
N TYR A 213 -5.12 -11.81 3.56
CA TYR A 213 -5.72 -11.11 4.69
C TYR A 213 -4.80 -11.08 5.92
N SER A 214 -4.19 -12.22 6.26
CA SER A 214 -3.23 -12.32 7.36
C SER A 214 -2.03 -11.37 7.16
N MET A 215 -1.46 -11.32 5.95
CA MET A 215 -0.38 -10.38 5.65
C MET A 215 -0.83 -8.92 5.74
N LYS A 216 -2.01 -8.62 5.21
CA LYS A 216 -2.58 -7.26 5.23
C LYS A 216 -2.69 -6.72 6.66
N MET A 217 -3.13 -7.54 7.61
CA MET A 217 -3.22 -7.13 9.02
C MET A 217 -1.87 -6.66 9.59
N TYR A 218 -0.75 -7.23 9.14
CA TYR A 218 0.57 -6.77 9.56
C TYR A 218 1.03 -5.52 8.79
N ILE A 219 0.70 -5.41 7.50
CA ILE A 219 0.99 -4.22 6.69
C ILE A 219 0.27 -2.99 7.25
N ASP A 220 -0.99 -3.14 7.64
CA ASP A 220 -1.82 -2.04 8.16
C ASP A 220 -1.28 -1.49 9.49
N ASN A 221 -0.41 -2.21 10.20
CA ASN A 221 0.27 -1.74 11.42
C ASN A 221 1.56 -0.94 11.14
N LEU A 222 2.11 -0.98 9.94
CA LEU A 222 3.36 -0.28 9.61
C LEU A 222 3.24 1.26 9.68
N PRO A 223 2.16 1.90 9.20
CA PRO A 223 2.01 3.34 9.31
C PRO A 223 1.99 3.84 10.75
N ILE A 224 1.30 3.10 11.65
CA ILE A 224 1.21 3.44 13.08
C ILE A 224 2.60 3.46 13.71
N ALA A 225 3.51 2.59 13.26
CA ALA A 225 4.89 2.60 13.73
C ALA A 225 5.62 3.90 13.34
N ILE A 226 5.41 4.39 12.12
CA ILE A 226 6.06 5.59 11.61
C ILE A 226 5.63 6.83 12.41
N ASP A 227 4.37 6.88 12.84
CA ASP A 227 3.85 8.00 13.64
C ASP A 227 4.54 8.14 15.02
N VAL A 228 5.20 7.07 15.51
CA VAL A 228 5.97 7.08 16.77
C VAL A 228 7.37 7.66 16.57
N PHE A 229 7.85 7.78 15.32
CA PHE A 229 9.18 8.31 15.03
C PHE A 229 9.30 9.78 15.44
N ASN A 230 10.26 10.09 16.32
CA ASN A 230 10.54 11.46 16.69
C ASN A 230 12.06 11.75 16.70
N PRO A 231 12.59 12.35 15.62
CA PRO A 231 14.01 12.69 15.50
C PRO A 231 14.53 13.55 16.65
N ASP A 232 13.74 14.51 17.14
CA ASP A 232 14.15 15.43 18.20
C ASP A 232 14.28 14.73 19.55
N VAL A 233 13.48 13.69 19.79
CA VAL A 233 13.60 12.84 20.97
C VAL A 233 14.84 11.94 20.85
N ASP A 234 15.06 11.33 19.69
CA ASP A 234 16.22 10.46 19.46
C ASP A 234 17.53 11.20 19.59
N GLN A 235 17.61 12.42 19.04
CA GLN A 235 18.78 13.27 19.16
C GLN A 235 19.06 13.65 20.61
N ARG A 236 18.02 13.97 21.39
CA ARG A 236 18.17 14.25 22.83
C ARG A 236 18.63 13.01 23.59
N MET A 237 18.01 11.86 23.37
CA MET A 237 18.42 10.59 23.99
C MET A 237 19.89 10.25 23.66
N PHE A 238 20.33 10.51 22.43
CA PHE A 238 21.73 10.31 22.05
C PHE A 238 22.67 11.29 22.76
N ILE A 239 22.33 12.59 22.80
CA ILE A 239 23.11 13.59 23.53
C ILE A 239 23.21 13.17 25.00
N ASP A 240 22.10 12.86 25.66
CA ASP A 240 22.06 12.47 27.07
C ASP A 240 22.90 11.20 27.34
N LEU A 241 22.92 10.26 26.39
CA LEU A 241 23.71 9.02 26.50
C LEU A 241 25.22 9.26 26.37
N VAL A 242 25.64 10.18 25.50
CA VAL A 242 27.06 10.42 25.16
C VAL A 242 27.64 11.61 25.93
N PHE A 243 26.79 12.46 26.51
CA PHE A 243 27.21 13.67 27.20
C PHE A 243 28.11 13.32 28.40
N THR A 244 29.39 13.60 28.25
CA THR A 244 30.41 13.35 29.28
C THR A 244 30.48 14.49 30.31
N GLY A 245 29.82 15.62 30.05
CA GLY A 245 29.98 16.84 30.83
C GLY A 245 31.34 17.51 30.69
N ALA A 246 32.22 17.01 29.81
CA ALA A 246 33.52 17.62 29.57
C ALA A 246 33.32 19.01 28.94
N GLN A 247 33.75 20.05 29.65
CA GLN A 247 33.80 21.39 29.10
C GLN A 247 35.05 21.54 28.26
N ILE A 248 34.91 22.24 27.13
CA ILE A 248 36.07 22.68 26.37
C ILE A 248 36.71 23.78 27.23
N GLU A 249 37.81 23.43 27.90
CA GLU A 249 38.65 24.42 28.54
C GLU A 249 39.32 25.23 27.43
N ASP A 250 38.96 26.51 27.33
CA ASP A 250 39.68 27.45 26.49
C ASP A 250 41.12 27.53 27.00
N GLN A 251 42.03 26.86 26.30
CA GLN A 251 43.45 27.06 26.53
C GLN A 251 43.81 28.43 25.96
N SER A 252 43.67 29.46 26.79
CA SER A 252 44.17 30.79 26.48
C SER A 252 45.70 30.75 26.48
N PHE A 253 46.31 30.96 25.32
CA PHE A 253 47.70 31.36 25.28
C PHE A 253 47.82 32.72 25.95
N VAL A 254 48.39 32.75 27.16
CA VAL A 254 48.75 34.00 27.84
C VAL A 254 49.99 34.54 27.14
N SER A 255 49.78 35.33 26.09
CA SER A 255 50.81 36.17 25.49
C SER A 255 50.44 37.63 25.66
N SER A 256 51.42 38.42 26.06
CA SER A 256 51.36 39.85 26.37
C SER A 256 51.29 40.76 25.13
N ALA A 257 50.85 40.26 23.98
CA ALA A 257 50.75 41.06 22.75
C ALA A 257 49.47 40.81 21.95
N GLN A 258 48.89 41.93 21.54
CA GLN A 258 47.61 42.19 20.88
C GLN A 258 47.14 41.27 19.74
N SER A 259 45.80 41.17 19.68
CA SER A 259 44.85 41.24 18.53
C SER A 259 45.31 41.04 17.07
N LEU A 260 44.33 40.57 16.28
CA LEU A 260 44.18 40.50 14.79
C LEU A 260 44.45 39.06 14.30
N SER A 261 43.59 38.35 13.56
CA SER A 261 42.49 38.69 12.63
C SER A 261 41.73 37.41 12.21
N GLN A 262 40.49 37.57 11.71
CA GLN A 262 39.48 36.58 11.25
C GLN A 262 39.90 35.72 10.01
N PRO A 263 39.09 34.75 9.49
CA PRO A 263 37.98 35.06 8.53
C PRO A 263 36.74 34.11 8.43
N HIS A 264 35.60 34.74 8.05
CA HIS A 264 34.51 34.42 7.10
C HIS A 264 33.70 33.10 7.05
N PHE A 265 32.51 33.12 7.68
CA PHE A 265 31.23 32.58 7.21
C PHE A 265 30.12 33.55 7.68
N ILE A 266 28.95 33.65 7.03
CA ILE A 266 27.83 34.45 7.55
C ILE A 266 27.34 33.76 8.83
N SER A 267 27.95 34.17 9.93
CA SER A 267 27.73 33.65 11.26
C SER A 267 26.75 34.57 11.98
N HIS A 268 25.74 33.97 12.59
CA HIS A 268 24.89 34.58 13.61
C HIS A 268 25.71 35.25 14.74
N ALA A 269 27.00 34.93 14.88
CA ALA A 269 27.92 35.55 15.83
C ALA A 269 28.38 36.98 15.48
N SER A 270 28.05 37.52 14.29
CA SER A 270 28.53 38.85 13.87
C SER A 270 27.62 40.02 14.25
N ILE A 271 26.39 39.75 14.70
CA ILE A 271 25.48 40.81 15.17
C ILE A 271 25.77 41.02 16.66
N LYS A 272 26.45 42.13 17.00
CA LYS A 272 26.63 42.53 18.40
C LYS A 272 25.26 42.58 19.10
N ARG A 273 25.15 41.83 20.20
CA ARG A 273 23.99 41.84 21.10
C ARG A 273 23.72 43.29 21.52
N ASP A 274 22.48 43.72 21.32
CA ASP A 274 22.03 45.05 21.72
C ASP A 274 21.50 44.95 23.14
N GLN A 275 22.31 45.33 24.12
CA GLN A 275 22.00 45.11 25.54
C GLN A 275 20.71 45.81 25.95
N ASP A 276 20.42 46.98 25.36
CA ASP A 276 19.20 47.74 25.66
C ASP A 276 17.97 46.99 25.17
N LEU A 277 18.02 46.43 23.96
CA LEU A 277 16.93 45.61 23.41
C LEU A 277 16.73 44.32 24.23
N ILE A 278 17.83 43.69 24.65
CA ILE A 278 17.78 42.50 25.53
C ILE A 278 17.09 42.83 26.86
N ASN A 279 17.46 43.95 27.48
CA ASN A 279 16.91 44.38 28.75
C ASN A 279 15.40 44.64 28.62
N ILE A 280 14.96 45.33 27.56
CA ILE A 280 13.53 45.60 27.31
C ILE A 280 12.73 44.31 27.11
N ILE A 281 13.24 43.36 26.32
CA ILE A 281 12.57 42.08 26.12
C ILE A 281 12.55 41.25 27.41
N ASN A 282 13.63 41.23 28.19
CA ASN A 282 13.68 40.48 29.45
C ASN A 282 12.74 41.06 30.51
N LYS A 283 12.59 42.39 30.59
CA LYS A 283 11.57 43.03 31.44
C LYS A 283 10.17 42.48 31.16
N CYS A 284 9.81 42.33 29.88
CA CYS A 284 8.53 41.75 29.48
C CYS A 284 8.35 40.29 29.94
N TRP A 285 9.41 39.48 29.93
CA TRP A 285 9.33 38.09 30.41
C TRP A 285 9.32 37.98 31.94
N ASN A 286 9.99 38.90 32.64
CA ASN A 286 10.09 38.91 34.10
C ASN A 286 8.87 39.56 34.79
N GLY A 287 7.96 40.19 34.03
CA GLY A 287 6.81 40.90 34.59
C GLY A 287 7.12 42.32 35.06
N GLU A 288 8.24 42.90 34.62
CA GLU A 288 8.61 44.29 34.90
C GLU A 288 7.97 45.21 33.86
N ALA A 289 7.04 46.08 34.28
CA ALA A 289 6.33 47.01 33.39
C ALA A 289 7.32 47.92 32.62
N LEU A 290 7.07 48.12 31.32
CA LEU A 290 7.90 48.99 30.50
C LEU A 290 7.59 50.46 30.77
N THR A 291 8.62 51.25 31.03
CA THR A 291 8.50 52.71 31.15
C THR A 291 8.35 53.38 29.78
N ASN A 292 7.92 54.64 29.74
CA ASN A 292 7.90 55.41 28.48
C ASN A 292 9.31 55.56 27.89
N GLU A 293 10.34 55.70 28.73
CA GLU A 293 11.74 55.74 28.31
C GLU A 293 12.17 54.42 27.65
N ASP A 294 11.75 53.27 28.19
CA ASP A 294 11.99 51.97 27.56
C ASP A 294 11.37 51.89 26.16
N LYS A 295 10.14 52.42 25.99
CA LYS A 295 9.41 52.44 24.71
C LYS A 295 10.05 53.38 23.70
N GLU A 296 10.50 54.56 24.13
CA GLU A 296 11.26 55.50 23.30
C GLU A 296 12.60 54.89 22.85
N HIS A 297 13.36 54.30 23.77
CA HIS A 297 14.60 53.60 23.45
C HIS A 297 14.37 52.42 22.50
N PHE A 298 13.30 51.65 22.68
CA PHE A 298 12.94 50.60 21.74
C PHE A 298 12.70 51.18 20.34
N SER A 299 11.89 52.23 20.23
CA SER A 299 11.58 52.90 18.96
C SER A 299 12.83 53.43 18.25
N GLU A 300 13.77 54.03 18.99
CA GLU A 300 15.05 54.45 18.43
C GLU A 300 15.87 53.25 17.91
N ARG A 301 15.89 52.14 18.65
CA ARG A 301 16.70 50.96 18.34
C ARG A 301 16.16 50.18 17.17
N ILE A 302 14.84 50.02 17.07
CA ILE A 302 14.21 49.28 15.97
C ILE A 302 14.39 49.99 14.62
N ASN A 303 14.50 51.32 14.65
CA ASN A 303 14.76 52.16 13.48
C ASN A 303 16.24 52.20 13.05
N LYS A 304 17.18 51.77 13.90
CA LYS A 304 18.62 51.68 13.54
C LYS A 304 18.91 50.47 12.64
N ASP A 305 20.07 50.50 11.99
CA ASP A 305 20.57 49.40 11.15
C ASP A 305 20.56 48.07 11.90
N ASN A 306 19.87 47.09 11.31
CA ASN A 306 19.64 45.74 11.86
C ASN A 306 18.82 45.67 13.16
N GLY A 307 18.24 46.77 13.67
CA GLY A 307 17.39 46.76 14.86
C GLY A 307 16.24 45.76 14.75
N LYS A 308 15.54 45.79 13.61
CA LYS A 308 14.49 44.84 13.24
C LYS A 308 14.95 43.38 13.28
N LYS A 309 16.11 43.09 12.68
CA LYS A 309 16.69 41.73 12.68
C LYS A 309 17.08 41.28 14.09
N LYS A 310 17.66 42.16 14.89
CA LYS A 310 18.04 41.88 16.29
C LYS A 310 16.81 41.51 17.13
N LEU A 311 15.70 42.23 16.98
CA LEU A 311 14.45 41.88 17.67
C LEU A 311 14.00 40.46 17.35
N ILE A 312 13.93 40.11 16.05
CA ILE A 312 13.52 38.78 15.61
C ILE A 312 14.47 37.69 16.12
N ILE A 313 15.78 37.96 16.18
CA ILE A 313 16.76 37.02 16.73
C ILE A 313 16.52 36.80 18.22
N LEU A 314 16.37 37.86 19.00
CA LEU A 314 16.14 37.77 20.45
C LEU A 314 14.86 37.03 20.80
N LEU A 315 13.77 37.31 20.07
CA LEU A 315 12.51 36.59 20.26
C LEU A 315 12.66 35.11 19.84
N ASN A 316 13.38 34.82 18.76
CA ASN A 316 13.66 33.42 18.41
C ASN A 316 14.56 32.71 19.43
N GLU A 317 15.48 33.41 20.12
CA GLU A 317 16.22 32.84 21.24
C GLU A 317 15.26 32.44 22.38
N LYS A 318 14.32 33.30 22.77
CA LYS A 318 13.26 32.96 23.74
C LYS A 318 12.47 31.73 23.32
N ARG A 319 12.06 31.66 22.05
CA ARG A 319 11.36 30.51 21.47
C ARG A 319 12.21 29.22 21.54
N LYS A 320 13.49 29.28 21.18
CA LYS A 320 14.41 28.12 21.21
C LYS A 320 14.67 27.62 22.63
N ASN A 321 14.68 28.52 23.60
CA ASN A 321 14.84 28.18 25.02
C ASN A 321 13.56 27.61 25.66
N GLY A 322 12.45 27.53 24.93
CA GLY A 322 11.17 27.08 25.47
C GLY A 322 10.45 28.12 26.35
N GLU A 323 10.90 29.39 26.32
CA GLU A 323 10.34 30.48 27.10
C GLU A 323 9.09 31.05 26.42
N PHE A 324 8.02 30.25 26.33
CA PHE A 324 6.80 30.59 25.59
C PHE A 324 5.83 31.48 26.36
N THR A 325 5.85 31.38 27.69
CA THR A 325 4.89 32.05 28.57
C THR A 325 5.37 33.46 28.90
N ILE A 326 4.57 34.46 28.54
CA ILE A 326 4.80 35.86 28.90
C ILE A 326 4.06 36.15 30.21
N HIS A 327 4.67 36.97 31.07
CA HIS A 327 4.03 37.40 32.31
C HIS A 327 2.78 38.24 32.02
N LYS A 328 1.69 38.01 32.78
CA LYS A 328 0.38 38.63 32.53
C LYS A 328 0.40 40.16 32.57
N ASP A 329 1.24 40.74 33.45
CA ASP A 329 1.28 42.19 33.69
C ASP A 329 1.96 42.96 32.54
N THR A 330 2.84 42.29 31.79
CA THR A 330 3.64 42.85 30.69
C THR A 330 3.22 42.34 29.32
N PHE A 331 2.21 41.47 29.26
CA PHE A 331 1.72 40.91 28.00
C PHE A 331 1.29 42.00 27.00
N LYS A 332 0.61 43.05 27.50
CA LYS A 332 0.22 44.21 26.70
C LYS A 332 1.41 45.04 26.22
N ASP A 333 2.41 45.25 27.09
CA ASP A 333 3.63 45.97 26.73
C ASP A 333 4.35 45.28 25.58
N LEU A 334 4.48 43.95 25.60
CA LEU A 334 5.08 43.22 24.47
C LEU A 334 4.24 43.33 23.19
N GLY A 335 2.91 43.39 23.29
CA GLY A 335 2.02 43.66 22.16
C GLY A 335 2.26 45.02 21.53
N GLU A 336 2.50 46.05 22.35
CA GLU A 336 2.87 47.39 21.88
C GLU A 336 4.25 47.38 21.20
N ILE A 337 5.23 46.69 21.78
CA ILE A 337 6.56 46.49 21.19
C ILE A 337 6.47 45.82 19.80
N PHE A 338 5.62 44.80 19.65
CA PHE A 338 5.37 44.18 18.35
C PHE A 338 4.71 45.16 17.38
N SER A 339 3.72 45.95 17.83
CA SER A 339 3.05 46.94 16.99
C SER A 339 4.04 48.01 16.50
N MET A 340 4.87 48.56 17.39
CA MET A 340 5.93 49.50 17.02
C MET A 340 6.91 48.89 16.01
N ALA A 341 7.28 47.62 16.16
CA ALA A 341 8.14 46.94 15.19
C ALA A 341 7.45 46.81 13.82
N LEU A 342 6.18 46.41 13.80
CA LEU A 342 5.38 46.27 12.58
C LEU A 342 5.18 47.61 11.86
N ASP A 343 5.03 48.72 12.59
CA ASP A 343 4.97 50.07 12.03
C ASP A 343 6.24 50.43 11.25
N THR A 344 7.40 49.90 11.68
CA THR A 344 8.68 50.12 11.00
C THR A 344 8.92 49.23 9.79
N PHE A 345 8.08 48.22 9.56
CA PHE A 345 8.23 47.27 8.45
C PHE A 345 7.63 47.84 7.17
N THR A 346 8.38 48.76 6.56
CA THR A 346 8.04 49.36 5.28
C THR A 346 8.71 48.61 4.13
N GLY A 347 8.00 48.31 3.04
CA GLY A 347 8.61 47.71 1.84
C GLY A 347 8.80 46.19 1.86
N ILE A 348 9.42 45.69 0.77
CA ILE A 348 9.57 44.26 0.45
C ILE A 348 10.73 43.63 1.25
N GLU A 349 11.75 44.41 1.56
CA GLU A 349 12.95 43.99 2.30
C GLU A 349 12.64 43.51 3.74
N HIS A 350 11.49 43.90 4.30
CA HIS A 350 11.06 43.53 5.64
C HIS A 350 10.00 42.41 5.68
N LEU A 351 9.59 41.86 4.52
CA LEU A 351 8.56 40.80 4.45
C LEU A 351 8.89 39.59 5.35
N ASN A 352 10.15 39.16 5.31
CA ASN A 352 10.61 38.04 6.14
C ASN A 352 10.53 38.35 7.63
N MET A 353 10.71 39.62 8.04
CA MET A 353 10.63 40.00 9.45
C MET A 353 9.19 40.04 9.94
N ALA A 354 8.25 40.55 9.14
CA ALA A 354 6.83 40.47 9.49
C ALA A 354 6.31 39.03 9.52
N LYS A 355 6.77 38.17 8.59
CA LYS A 355 6.49 36.74 8.64
C LYS A 355 6.90 36.15 9.99
N GLN A 356 8.09 36.51 10.47
CA GLN A 356 8.56 36.07 11.77
C GLN A 356 7.73 36.65 12.91
N CYS A 357 7.29 37.91 12.85
CA CYS A 357 6.36 38.47 13.82
C CYS A 357 5.03 37.71 13.87
N ILE A 358 4.48 37.29 12.73
CA ILE A 358 3.29 36.44 12.69
C ILE A 358 3.55 35.13 13.44
N ILE A 359 4.60 34.39 13.07
CA ILE A 359 4.95 33.11 13.69
C ILE A 359 5.17 33.26 15.20
N LEU A 360 5.95 34.26 15.61
CA LEU A 360 6.28 34.50 17.02
C LEU A 360 5.03 34.90 17.81
N SER A 361 4.13 35.69 17.23
CA SER A 361 2.88 36.09 17.89
C SER A 361 1.91 34.92 18.14
N GLN A 362 1.97 33.89 17.29
CA GLN A 362 1.23 32.62 17.44
C GLN A 362 1.96 31.64 18.37
N THR A 363 3.20 31.93 18.74
CA THR A 363 4.01 31.07 19.61
C THR A 363 3.93 31.51 21.07
N PHE A 364 4.04 32.81 21.33
CA PHE A 364 4.04 33.35 22.68
C PHE A 364 2.63 33.59 23.21
N PHE A 365 2.40 33.23 24.47
CA PHE A 365 1.09 33.35 25.10
C PHE A 365 1.22 33.76 26.58
N MET A 366 0.15 34.33 27.12
CA MET A 366 -0.06 34.41 28.57
C MET A 366 -1.08 33.36 29.01
N VAL A 367 -0.98 32.92 30.26
CA VAL A 367 -1.97 32.04 30.88
C VAL A 367 -2.94 32.88 31.70
N LYS A 368 -4.22 32.87 31.31
CA LYS A 368 -5.30 33.50 32.05
C LYS A 368 -6.01 32.44 32.88
N GLU A 369 -5.94 32.57 34.20
CA GLU A 369 -6.66 31.69 35.12
C GLU A 369 -8.15 32.05 35.13
N ASN A 370 -9.02 31.09 34.80
CA ASN A 370 -10.45 31.25 34.92
C ASN A 370 -10.89 30.78 36.32
N LEU A 371 -10.97 31.72 37.26
CA LEU A 371 -11.31 31.47 38.66
C LEU A 371 -12.66 30.77 38.86
N GLN A 372 -13.57 30.84 37.89
CA GLN A 372 -14.91 30.24 38.00
C GLN A 372 -14.94 28.77 37.58
N GLU A 373 -14.05 28.33 36.69
CA GLU A 373 -14.08 26.98 36.11
C GLU A 373 -12.86 26.13 36.49
N GLY A 374 -11.86 26.71 37.17
CA GLY A 374 -10.60 26.03 37.49
C GLY A 374 -9.79 25.69 36.23
N THR A 375 -10.15 26.27 35.08
CA THR A 375 -9.47 26.08 33.79
C THR A 375 -8.50 27.22 33.53
N SER A 376 -7.43 26.92 32.80
CA SER A 376 -6.45 27.91 32.35
C SER A 376 -6.55 28.07 30.84
N GLU A 377 -6.70 29.31 30.37
CA GLU A 377 -6.80 29.65 28.95
C GLU A 377 -5.49 30.29 28.48
N LYS A 378 -5.00 29.87 27.31
CA LYS A 378 -3.84 30.49 26.66
C LYS A 378 -4.31 31.61 25.74
N ILE A 379 -3.86 32.83 26.01
CA ILE A 379 -4.10 33.99 25.14
C ILE A 379 -2.81 34.31 24.41
N TYR A 380 -2.81 34.12 23.11
CA TYR A 380 -1.65 34.32 22.24
C TYR A 380 -1.42 35.80 21.93
N LEU A 381 -0.16 36.19 21.78
CA LEU A 381 0.25 37.56 21.47
C LEU A 381 -0.37 38.05 20.15
N GLN A 382 -0.69 37.13 19.24
CA GLN A 382 -1.47 37.38 18.03
C GLN A 382 -2.71 38.23 18.28
N THR A 383 -3.44 37.99 19.38
CA THR A 383 -4.67 38.72 19.73
C THR A 383 -4.46 40.24 19.89
N LEU A 384 -3.25 40.68 20.23
CA LEU A 384 -2.92 42.10 20.40
C LEU A 384 -2.52 42.78 19.09
N ILE A 385 -2.08 42.02 18.08
CA ILE A 385 -1.55 42.57 16.82
C ILE A 385 -2.43 42.23 15.61
N ILE A 386 -3.51 41.48 15.80
CA ILE A 386 -4.41 41.04 14.73
C ILE A 386 -5.04 42.21 13.94
N GLY A 387 -5.25 43.35 14.60
CA GLY A 387 -5.84 44.55 14.00
C GLY A 387 -4.85 45.50 13.31
N HIS A 388 -3.55 45.17 13.27
CA HIS A 388 -2.51 46.07 12.78
C HIS A 388 -2.68 46.42 11.29
N ASP A 389 -2.43 47.68 10.92
CA ASP A 389 -2.69 48.21 9.57
C ASP A 389 -1.83 47.55 8.48
N LEU A 390 -0.66 47.01 8.83
CA LEU A 390 0.18 46.23 7.92
C LEU A 390 -0.59 45.06 7.28
N TRP A 391 -1.44 44.37 8.06
CA TRP A 391 -2.22 43.21 7.57
C TRP A 391 -3.37 43.62 6.65
N LYS A 392 -3.72 44.91 6.61
CA LYS A 392 -4.73 45.43 5.70
C LYS A 392 -4.16 45.71 4.30
N LYS A 393 -2.83 45.71 4.14
CA LYS A 393 -2.18 45.99 2.86
C LYS A 393 -2.16 44.74 1.98
N GLU A 394 -2.93 44.75 0.91
CA GLU A 394 -3.05 43.63 -0.03
C GLU A 394 -1.70 43.24 -0.67
N ASP A 395 -0.95 44.24 -1.14
CA ASP A 395 0.37 44.04 -1.75
C ASP A 395 1.35 43.33 -0.81
N TYR A 396 1.15 43.48 0.51
CA TYR A 396 1.99 42.84 1.50
C TYR A 396 1.79 41.32 1.49
N TRP A 397 0.54 40.87 1.59
CA TRP A 397 0.18 39.46 1.53
C TRP A 397 0.53 38.85 0.18
N GLU A 398 0.29 39.57 -0.90
CA GLU A 398 0.67 39.14 -2.25
C GLU A 398 2.18 38.84 -2.34
N ASN A 399 3.03 39.73 -1.83
CA ASN A 399 4.48 39.51 -1.85
C ASN A 399 4.93 38.41 -0.88
N MET A 400 4.28 38.24 0.27
CA MET A 400 4.59 37.13 1.18
C MET A 400 4.28 35.76 0.55
N VAL A 401 3.13 35.63 -0.12
CA VAL A 401 2.75 34.39 -0.81
C VAL A 401 3.70 34.12 -1.99
N LYS A 402 4.04 35.14 -2.79
CA LYS A 402 5.01 35.00 -3.87
C LYS A 402 6.37 34.51 -3.38
N ASN A 403 6.92 35.14 -2.35
CA ASN A 403 8.20 34.73 -1.78
C ASN A 403 8.14 33.28 -1.28
N ALA A 404 7.05 32.88 -0.63
CA ALA A 404 6.90 31.51 -0.15
C ALA A 404 6.81 30.48 -1.29
N VAL A 405 6.11 30.82 -2.37
CA VAL A 405 6.05 29.98 -3.58
C VAL A 405 7.43 29.88 -4.23
N GLU A 406 8.15 31.00 -4.36
CA GLU A 406 9.49 31.03 -4.95
C GLU A 406 10.49 30.23 -4.11
N ASP A 407 10.49 30.38 -2.79
CA ASP A 407 11.31 29.57 -1.87
C ASP A 407 11.02 28.07 -2.03
N ALA A 408 9.74 27.70 -2.05
CA ALA A 408 9.32 26.30 -2.18
C ALA A 408 9.72 25.69 -3.54
N LEU A 409 9.64 26.48 -4.62
CA LEU A 409 10.10 26.07 -5.94
C LEU A 409 11.63 25.95 -6.02
N ASN A 410 12.37 26.84 -5.36
CA ASN A 410 13.83 26.76 -5.29
C ASN A 410 14.28 25.50 -4.55
N SER A 411 13.67 25.17 -3.41
CA SER A 411 13.93 23.92 -2.71
C SER A 411 13.58 22.69 -3.57
N LEU A 412 12.47 22.73 -4.32
CA LEU A 412 12.12 21.63 -5.23
C LEU A 412 13.19 21.42 -6.33
N ASN A 413 13.85 22.48 -6.79
CA ASN A 413 14.91 22.41 -7.80
C ASN A 413 16.26 21.97 -7.22
N GLU A 414 16.55 22.29 -5.96
CA GLU A 414 17.79 21.86 -5.28
C GLU A 414 17.78 20.37 -4.88
N PHE A 415 16.59 19.81 -4.58
CA PHE A 415 16.42 18.42 -4.12
C PHE A 415 15.66 17.53 -5.11
N GLY A 416 15.48 17.97 -6.36
CA GLY A 416 14.71 17.25 -7.37
C GLY A 416 15.53 16.17 -8.09
N ASP A 417 15.26 14.90 -7.79
CA ASP A 417 15.82 13.76 -8.54
C ASP A 417 15.48 13.82 -10.05
N GLU A 418 16.47 13.56 -10.91
CA GLU A 418 16.34 13.53 -12.39
C GLU A 418 15.36 12.46 -12.91
N TYR A 419 14.85 11.58 -12.05
CA TYR A 419 14.15 10.35 -12.44
C TYR A 419 12.66 10.51 -12.75
N ASP A 420 12.02 11.64 -12.45
CA ASP A 420 10.55 11.73 -12.52
C ASP A 420 10.04 12.85 -13.46
N LYS A 421 10.47 12.79 -14.73
CA LYS A 421 10.07 13.76 -15.77
C LYS A 421 8.57 13.74 -16.08
N GLN A 422 7.87 12.63 -15.83
CA GLN A 422 6.44 12.50 -16.15
C GLN A 422 5.50 13.19 -15.16
N ASN A 423 5.96 13.55 -13.95
CA ASN A 423 5.13 14.19 -12.91
C ASN A 423 5.61 15.60 -12.49
N LYS A 424 6.50 16.22 -13.27
CA LYS A 424 7.13 17.50 -12.92
C LYS A 424 6.10 18.62 -12.69
N ASP A 425 5.10 18.71 -13.56
CA ASP A 425 4.07 19.76 -13.47
C ASP A 425 3.12 19.53 -12.29
N THR A 426 2.73 18.28 -12.04
CA THR A 426 1.91 17.89 -10.88
C THR A 426 2.63 18.19 -9.57
N LYS A 427 3.91 17.83 -9.46
CA LYS A 427 4.72 18.09 -8.26
C LYS A 427 4.94 19.58 -8.05
N ARG A 428 5.24 20.33 -9.12
CA ARG A 428 5.34 21.79 -9.10
C ARG A 428 4.04 22.42 -8.61
N ASN A 429 2.89 22.04 -9.17
CA ASN A 429 1.59 22.58 -8.78
C ASN A 429 1.27 22.25 -7.32
N SER A 430 1.53 21.01 -6.88
CA SER A 430 1.32 20.60 -5.48
C SER A 430 2.11 21.46 -4.49
N VAL A 431 3.40 21.73 -4.78
CA VAL A 431 4.26 22.57 -3.93
C VAL A 431 3.74 24.02 -3.87
N ILE A 432 3.33 24.57 -5.02
CA ILE A 432 2.76 25.92 -5.09
C ILE A 432 1.45 25.98 -4.27
N ILE A 433 0.55 25.01 -4.45
CA ILE A 433 -0.72 24.94 -3.72
C ILE A 433 -0.49 24.83 -2.22
N SER A 434 0.45 23.98 -1.78
CA SER A 434 0.80 23.84 -0.36
C SER A 434 1.27 25.16 0.25
N ALA A 435 2.16 25.88 -0.44
CA ALA A 435 2.62 27.20 -0.01
C ALA A 435 1.45 28.19 0.09
N ILE A 436 0.57 28.23 -0.91
CA ILE A 436 -0.62 29.07 -0.92
C ILE A 436 -1.53 28.77 0.27
N VAL A 437 -1.89 27.50 0.48
CA VAL A 437 -2.78 27.05 1.56
C VAL A 437 -2.26 27.49 2.93
N SER A 438 -0.95 27.35 3.17
CA SER A 438 -0.35 27.78 4.44
C SER A 438 -0.57 29.26 4.75
N TYR A 439 -0.55 30.11 3.72
CA TYR A 439 -0.80 31.54 3.86
C TYR A 439 -2.28 31.90 3.89
N VAL A 440 -3.17 31.09 3.30
CA VAL A 440 -4.62 31.24 3.48
C VAL A 440 -4.98 31.07 4.96
N HIS A 441 -4.50 30.01 5.59
CA HIS A 441 -4.67 29.81 7.03
C HIS A 441 -4.10 30.97 7.85
N MET A 442 -2.92 31.48 7.46
CA MET A 442 -2.28 32.60 8.13
C MET A 442 -3.12 33.89 8.01
N MET A 443 -3.59 34.23 6.81
CA MET A 443 -4.45 35.39 6.55
C MET A 443 -5.76 35.31 7.35
N ILE A 444 -6.42 34.16 7.35
CA ILE A 444 -7.66 33.94 8.10
C ILE A 444 -7.42 34.06 9.60
N SER A 445 -6.33 33.49 10.12
CA SER A 445 -5.99 33.62 11.54
C SER A 445 -5.69 35.06 11.98
N PHE A 446 -5.34 35.93 11.02
CA PHE A 446 -5.15 37.37 11.25
C PHE A 446 -6.39 38.22 10.90
N ASN A 447 -7.56 37.59 10.76
CA ASN A 447 -8.82 38.24 10.40
C ASN A 447 -8.72 39.11 9.13
N VAL A 448 -7.91 38.69 8.15
CA VAL A 448 -7.90 39.32 6.83
C VAL A 448 -9.23 39.02 6.16
N ASP A 449 -9.87 40.05 5.61
CA ASP A 449 -11.15 39.93 4.93
C ASP A 449 -11.11 38.87 3.81
N LYS A 450 -12.14 38.02 3.75
CA LYS A 450 -12.24 36.90 2.80
C LYS A 450 -12.12 37.41 1.36
N GLU A 451 -12.75 38.54 1.04
CA GLU A 451 -12.68 39.13 -0.30
C GLU A 451 -11.23 39.49 -0.67
N ARG A 452 -10.46 40.03 0.29
CA ARG A 452 -9.05 40.34 0.09
C ARG A 452 -8.19 39.09 -0.06
N VAL A 453 -8.48 38.04 0.71
CA VAL A 453 -7.82 36.73 0.53
C VAL A 453 -8.04 36.22 -0.89
N VAL A 454 -9.28 36.25 -1.40
CA VAL A 454 -9.60 35.88 -2.80
C VAL A 454 -8.76 36.68 -3.79
N LEU A 455 -8.68 38.00 -3.64
CA LEU A 455 -7.92 38.86 -4.55
C LEU A 455 -6.43 38.50 -4.58
N VAL A 456 -5.81 38.29 -3.42
CA VAL A 456 -4.41 37.85 -3.31
C VAL A 456 -4.21 36.50 -4.00
N LEU A 457 -5.11 35.55 -3.77
CA LEU A 457 -5.05 34.21 -4.35
C LEU A 457 -5.19 34.22 -5.88
N MET A 458 -6.10 35.03 -6.42
CA MET A 458 -6.27 35.18 -7.87
C MET A 458 -5.02 35.74 -8.53
N LYS A 459 -4.41 36.78 -7.96
CA LYS A 459 -3.16 37.35 -8.48
C LYS A 459 -2.00 36.33 -8.48
N VAL A 460 -1.90 35.52 -7.43
CA VAL A 460 -0.88 34.46 -7.33
C VAL A 460 -1.18 33.33 -8.31
N LYS A 461 -2.44 32.89 -8.41
CA LYS A 461 -2.89 31.86 -9.37
C LYS A 461 -2.55 32.25 -10.80
N ASP A 462 -2.85 33.49 -11.19
CA ASP A 462 -2.57 34.04 -12.52
C ASP A 462 -1.07 34.10 -12.80
N ARG A 463 -0.27 34.56 -11.81
CA ARG A 463 1.19 34.65 -11.94
C ARG A 463 1.86 33.29 -12.17
N TYR A 464 1.42 32.25 -11.46
CA TYR A 464 2.03 30.91 -11.54
C TYR A 464 1.32 29.97 -12.53
N LYS A 465 0.24 30.43 -13.17
CA LYS A 465 -0.59 29.70 -14.16
C LYS A 465 -1.15 28.38 -13.62
N ILE A 466 -1.73 28.42 -12.43
CA ILE A 466 -2.29 27.22 -11.78
C ILE A 466 -3.69 26.97 -12.34
N THR A 467 -3.86 25.92 -13.15
CA THR A 467 -5.14 25.59 -13.80
C THR A 467 -6.15 24.96 -12.85
N ASP A 468 -5.67 24.18 -11.87
CA ASP A 468 -6.51 23.26 -11.09
C ASP A 468 -6.89 23.81 -9.71
N LEU A 469 -6.61 25.10 -9.45
CA LEU A 469 -6.92 25.72 -8.17
C LEU A 469 -8.31 26.35 -8.20
N ASP A 470 -9.29 25.70 -7.59
CA ASP A 470 -10.54 26.38 -7.21
C ASP A 470 -10.30 27.18 -5.92
N VAL A 471 -10.21 28.50 -6.08
CA VAL A 471 -9.99 29.45 -4.98
C VAL A 471 -11.16 29.43 -3.99
N SER A 472 -12.36 29.13 -4.47
CA SER A 472 -13.58 29.07 -3.64
C SER A 472 -13.53 27.87 -2.71
N ASP A 473 -13.11 26.72 -3.22
CA ASP A 473 -12.96 25.48 -2.44
C ASP A 473 -11.89 25.64 -1.35
N LEU A 474 -10.77 26.30 -1.67
CA LEU A 474 -9.72 26.57 -0.69
C LEU A 474 -10.20 27.42 0.49
N ILE A 475 -11.04 28.41 0.23
CA ILE A 475 -11.58 29.26 1.31
C ILE A 475 -12.64 28.50 2.10
N GLY A 476 -13.48 27.71 1.42
CA GLY A 476 -14.49 26.86 2.05
C GLY A 476 -13.92 25.77 2.96
N LEU A 477 -12.68 25.32 2.71
CA LEU A 477 -11.99 24.33 3.57
C LEU A 477 -11.47 24.92 4.89
N VAL A 478 -11.30 26.24 4.98
CA VAL A 478 -10.64 26.89 6.13
C VAL A 478 -11.60 27.70 6.99
N SER A 479 -12.80 28.02 6.47
CA SER A 479 -13.87 28.66 7.23
C SER A 479 -14.90 27.66 7.71
#